data_AF-A0A6N0ZG19-F1
#
_entry.id   AF-A0A6N0ZG19-F1
#
_cell.length_a   1.000
_cell.length_b   1.000
_cell.length_c   1.000
_cell.angle_alpha   90.00
_cell.angle_beta   90.00
_cell.angle_gamma   90.00
#
_symmetry.space_group_name_H-M   'P 1'
#
loop_
_entity.id
_entity.type
_entity.pdbx_description
1 polymer ?
#
loop_
_entity_poly.entity_id
_entity_poly.type
_entity_poly.pdbx_seq_one_letter_code
_entity_poly.pdbx_strand_id
1 'polypeptide(L)'
;MLDQSLSFATLPLLLVSGLALLKGIARLIAALPGGELAKLPLASGGSADVREAGEVLLSLCGKRGSTAFAGASLALHDAAGAAVPSSAIAIRLLRYGLDGETTVAVRRFAIRAPGRHRLQASGCDPEPLTANNRLVLARPGGTPLFLSVLSVVTAAAALLAGLVFSALSAFAQPAMAGVSVPAVGSPARTAILDAVRSELRLARDGGSRFKVFHLKTAGAWAYFEGNEIVPVEGREWQETDLTVKALLREEDGRWRVRALWSLPGNERLPLRQFERRLAELRLRWQLPAGLFP
;
A
#
# COMPACT_ATOMS: atom_id res chain seq x y z
N MET A 1 -13.28 -7.21 17.44
CA MET A 1 -12.46 -8.33 16.91
C MET A 1 -11.95 -8.13 15.48
N LEU A 2 -12.19 -7.00 14.80
CA LEU A 2 -11.72 -6.76 13.41
C LEU A 2 -10.23 -6.38 13.28
N ASP A 3 -9.59 -5.88 14.35
CA ASP A 3 -8.21 -5.35 14.28
C ASP A 3 -7.12 -6.43 14.10
N GLN A 4 -7.23 -7.59 14.75
CA GLN A 4 -6.16 -8.59 14.71
C GLN A 4 -6.09 -9.34 13.37
N SER A 5 -7.23 -9.57 12.71
CA SER A 5 -7.29 -10.27 11.43
C SER A 5 -6.74 -9.44 10.27
N LEU A 6 -6.90 -8.12 10.30
CA LEU A 6 -6.40 -7.23 9.25
C LEU A 6 -4.88 -7.06 9.32
N SER A 7 -4.31 -6.92 10.52
CA SER A 7 -2.85 -6.87 10.69
C SER A 7 -2.14 -8.17 10.30
N PHE A 8 -2.78 -9.33 10.48
CA PHE A 8 -2.20 -10.62 10.09
C PHE A 8 -2.10 -10.82 8.58
N ALA A 9 -2.94 -10.16 7.78
CA ALA A 9 -2.93 -10.30 6.33
C ALA A 9 -2.07 -9.25 5.62
N THR A 10 -2.04 -8.01 6.10
CA THR A 10 -1.31 -6.91 5.44
C THR A 10 0.20 -7.00 5.63
N LEU A 11 0.66 -7.45 6.80
CA LEU A 11 2.07 -7.57 7.15
C LEU A 11 2.83 -8.60 6.27
N PRO A 12 2.35 -9.85 6.09
CA PRO A 12 3.00 -10.79 5.18
C PRO A 12 2.96 -10.32 3.72
N LEU A 13 1.87 -9.66 3.28
CA LEU A 13 1.78 -9.13 1.92
C LEU A 13 2.85 -8.05 1.65
N LEU A 14 3.07 -7.14 2.61
CA LEU A 14 4.12 -6.12 2.53
C LEU A 14 5.52 -6.74 2.49
N LEU A 15 5.79 -7.73 3.34
CA LEU A 15 7.08 -8.42 3.37
C LEU A 15 7.36 -9.18 2.06
N VAL A 16 6.39 -9.94 1.56
CA VAL A 16 6.52 -10.67 0.29
C VAL A 16 6.73 -9.72 -0.88
N SER A 17 5.96 -8.63 -0.93
CA SER A 17 6.07 -7.62 -2.01
C SER A 17 7.41 -6.89 -1.96
N GLY A 18 7.89 -6.51 -0.77
CA GLY A 18 9.20 -5.88 -0.60
C GLY A 18 10.36 -6.79 -1.02
N LEU A 19 10.30 -8.08 -0.65
CA LEU A 19 11.32 -9.06 -1.03
C LEU A 19 11.31 -9.33 -2.55
N ALA A 20 10.13 -9.42 -3.16
CA ALA A 20 9.98 -9.55 -4.61
C ALA A 20 10.56 -8.34 -5.35
N LEU A 21 10.32 -7.13 -4.85
CA LEU A 21 10.85 -5.89 -5.41
C LEU A 21 12.39 -5.87 -5.37
N LEU A 22 12.99 -6.20 -4.21
CA LEU A 22 14.45 -6.26 -4.05
C LEU A 22 15.09 -7.25 -5.03
N LYS A 23 14.53 -8.45 -5.16
CA LYS A 23 15.02 -9.46 -6.12
C LYS A 23 14.84 -9.02 -7.57
N GLY A 24 13.71 -8.38 -7.89
CA GLY A 24 13.44 -7.86 -9.23
C GLY A 24 14.42 -6.76 -9.64
N ILE A 25 14.68 -5.81 -8.75
CA ILE A 25 15.67 -4.74 -8.96
C ILE A 25 17.07 -5.33 -9.13
N ALA A 26 17.49 -6.25 -8.26
CA ALA A 26 18.81 -6.89 -8.37
C ALA A 26 18.98 -7.64 -9.71
N ARG A 27 17.95 -8.35 -10.18
CA ARG A 27 17.95 -8.99 -11.51
C ARG A 27 18.02 -7.98 -12.65
N LEU A 28 17.31 -6.85 -12.53
CA LEU A 28 17.38 -5.77 -13.52
C LEU A 28 18.79 -5.19 -13.60
N ILE A 29 19.41 -4.92 -12.44
CA ILE A 29 20.77 -4.40 -12.34
C ILE A 29 21.77 -5.40 -12.94
N ALA A 30 21.64 -6.69 -12.61
CA ALA A 30 22.48 -7.74 -13.17
C ALA A 30 22.32 -7.92 -14.70
N ALA A 31 21.15 -7.58 -15.25
CA ALA A 31 20.88 -7.63 -16.68
C ALA A 31 21.42 -6.41 -17.46
N LEU A 32 21.82 -5.33 -16.79
CA LEU A 32 22.36 -4.12 -17.44
C LEU A 32 23.75 -4.33 -18.09
N PRO A 33 24.75 -4.97 -17.44
CA PRO A 33 26.08 -5.14 -18.02
C PRO A 33 26.23 -6.36 -18.94
N GLY A 34 25.37 -7.37 -18.85
CA GLY A 34 25.55 -8.66 -19.55
C GLY A 34 25.29 -8.65 -21.06
N GLY A 35 24.86 -7.51 -21.62
CA GLY A 35 24.49 -7.40 -23.02
C GLY A 35 25.61 -6.93 -23.94
N GLU A 36 26.59 -6.16 -23.46
CA GLU A 36 27.59 -5.51 -24.33
C GLU A 36 28.71 -6.48 -24.71
N LEU A 37 28.79 -6.84 -25.99
CA LEU A 37 29.80 -7.74 -26.55
C LEU A 37 31.11 -7.00 -26.89
N ALA A 38 31.01 -5.77 -27.39
CA ALA A 38 32.17 -4.94 -27.70
C ALA A 38 31.80 -3.46 -27.86
N LYS A 39 32.73 -2.58 -27.47
CA LYS A 39 32.75 -1.16 -27.83
C LYS A 39 33.85 -0.93 -28.86
N LEU A 40 33.48 -0.43 -30.03
CA LEU A 40 34.38 -0.28 -31.17
C LEU A 40 34.46 1.18 -31.63
N PRO A 41 35.64 1.65 -32.08
CA PRO A 41 35.80 2.99 -32.62
C PRO A 41 35.07 3.12 -33.97
N LEU A 42 34.54 4.32 -34.24
CA LEU A 42 33.75 4.60 -35.45
C LEU A 42 34.59 4.56 -36.74
N ALA A 43 35.85 5.01 -36.68
CA ALA A 43 36.68 5.27 -37.87
C ALA A 43 37.22 4.00 -38.57
N SER A 44 37.32 2.87 -37.86
CA SER A 44 37.92 1.63 -38.41
C SER A 44 37.07 0.38 -38.17
N GLY A 45 35.97 0.52 -37.41
CA GLY A 45 35.26 -0.63 -36.86
C GLY A 45 36.17 -1.46 -35.94
N GLY A 46 35.96 -2.76 -35.89
CA GLY A 46 36.84 -3.65 -35.13
C GLY A 46 36.27 -5.06 -34.96
N SER A 47 37.00 -5.90 -34.23
CA SER A 47 36.62 -7.29 -34.02
C SER A 47 35.94 -7.49 -32.67
N ALA A 48 34.83 -8.20 -32.65
CA ALA A 48 34.16 -8.66 -31.44
C ALA A 48 34.17 -10.19 -31.42
N ASP A 49 34.41 -10.77 -30.24
CA ASP A 49 34.29 -12.21 -30.06
C ASP A 49 32.89 -12.55 -29.55
N VAL A 50 32.19 -13.40 -30.29
CA VAL A 50 30.80 -13.76 -29.99
C VAL A 50 30.79 -15.21 -29.54
N ARG A 51 30.58 -15.42 -28.24
CA ARG A 51 30.70 -16.75 -27.61
C ARG A 51 29.56 -17.73 -27.92
N GLU A 52 28.41 -17.25 -28.37
CA GLU A 52 27.22 -18.08 -28.63
C GLU A 52 26.50 -17.60 -29.89
N ALA A 53 25.92 -18.53 -30.66
CA ALA A 53 25.07 -18.19 -31.80
C ALA A 53 23.77 -17.49 -31.33
N GLY A 54 23.28 -16.53 -32.11
CA GLY A 54 22.08 -15.77 -31.77
C GLY A 54 22.00 -14.40 -32.44
N GLU A 55 20.96 -13.65 -32.09
CA GLU A 55 20.82 -12.28 -32.57
C GLU A 55 21.79 -11.34 -31.84
N VAL A 56 22.43 -10.45 -32.60
CA VAL A 56 23.25 -9.36 -32.08
C VAL A 56 22.74 -8.03 -32.64
N LEU A 57 22.72 -7.03 -31.80
CA LEU A 57 22.16 -5.72 -32.06
C LEU A 57 23.30 -4.69 -32.09
N LEU A 58 23.39 -3.94 -33.19
CA LEU A 58 24.33 -2.86 -33.34
C LEU A 58 23.66 -1.55 -32.95
N SER A 59 24.28 -0.86 -32.00
CA SER A 59 23.86 0.44 -31.51
C SER A 59 24.94 1.49 -31.76
N LEU A 60 24.51 2.69 -32.13
CA LEU A 60 25.35 3.88 -32.27
C LEU A 60 25.26 4.67 -30.98
N CYS A 61 26.39 4.93 -30.32
CA CYS A 61 26.45 5.73 -29.10
C CYS A 61 27.20 7.01 -29.39
N GLY A 62 26.62 8.17 -29.07
CA GLY A 62 27.23 9.48 -29.30
C GLY A 62 26.43 10.61 -28.66
N LYS A 63 26.85 11.85 -28.85
CA LYS A 63 26.12 13.03 -28.33
C LYS A 63 24.84 13.30 -29.13
N ARG A 64 23.83 13.85 -28.45
CA ARG A 64 22.55 14.24 -29.07
C ARG A 64 22.80 15.19 -30.25
N GLY A 65 22.27 14.85 -31.42
CA GLY A 65 22.40 15.66 -32.64
C GLY A 65 23.72 15.50 -33.38
N SER A 66 24.57 14.53 -33.01
CA SER A 66 25.80 14.25 -33.75
C SER A 66 25.51 13.77 -35.17
N THR A 67 26.16 14.41 -36.15
CA THR A 67 26.13 14.04 -37.57
C THR A 67 27.23 13.05 -37.94
N ALA A 68 28.06 12.60 -36.98
CA ALA A 68 29.21 11.72 -37.22
C ALA A 68 28.83 10.36 -37.84
N PHE A 69 27.56 9.97 -37.74
CA PHE A 69 27.03 8.73 -38.32
C PHE A 69 26.27 8.95 -39.64
N ALA A 70 26.19 10.19 -40.14
CA ALA A 70 25.54 10.50 -41.41
C ALA A 70 26.34 9.87 -42.57
N GLY A 71 25.67 9.07 -43.39
CA GLY A 71 26.33 8.35 -44.51
C GLY A 71 27.03 7.04 -44.13
N ALA A 72 27.05 6.67 -42.84
CA ALA A 72 27.70 5.45 -42.36
C ALA A 72 27.00 4.17 -42.87
N SER A 73 27.76 3.32 -43.57
CA SER A 73 27.37 1.96 -43.93
C SER A 73 28.09 0.96 -43.03
N LEU A 74 27.34 0.04 -42.45
CA LEU A 74 27.80 -0.88 -41.40
C LEU A 74 27.55 -2.32 -41.81
N ALA A 75 28.63 -3.08 -41.97
CA ALA A 75 28.60 -4.49 -42.35
C ALA A 75 29.38 -5.33 -41.32
N LEU A 76 28.80 -6.47 -40.94
CA LEU A 76 29.44 -7.44 -40.06
C LEU A 76 29.89 -8.63 -40.91
N HIS A 77 31.15 -9.04 -40.73
CA HIS A 77 31.73 -10.19 -41.41
C HIS A 77 32.07 -11.27 -40.38
N ASP A 78 31.87 -12.52 -40.75
CA ASP A 78 32.33 -13.67 -39.96
C ASP A 78 33.85 -13.89 -40.10
N ALA A 79 34.37 -14.91 -39.42
CA ALA A 79 35.78 -15.27 -39.48
C ALA A 79 36.24 -15.72 -40.88
N ALA A 80 35.33 -16.19 -41.73
CA ALA A 80 35.59 -16.55 -43.12
C ALA A 80 35.49 -15.35 -44.09
N GLY A 81 35.14 -14.17 -43.58
CA GLY A 81 34.96 -12.94 -44.36
C GLY A 81 33.57 -12.81 -45.01
N ALA A 82 32.68 -13.78 -44.84
CA ALA A 82 31.33 -13.71 -45.38
C ALA A 82 30.48 -12.70 -44.61
N ALA A 83 29.62 -11.96 -45.34
CA ALA A 83 28.74 -10.97 -44.74
C ALA A 83 27.65 -11.66 -43.92
N VAL A 84 27.52 -11.27 -42.65
CA VAL A 84 26.45 -11.75 -41.76
C VAL A 84 25.13 -11.09 -42.18
N PRO A 85 24.05 -11.87 -42.36
CA PRO A 85 22.73 -11.33 -42.68
C PRO A 85 22.30 -10.27 -41.67
N SER A 86 21.92 -9.10 -42.17
CA SER A 86 21.53 -7.95 -41.35
C SER A 86 20.15 -7.43 -41.72
N SER A 87 19.35 -7.05 -40.74
CA SER A 87 18.07 -6.37 -40.93
C SER A 87 18.08 -4.99 -40.27
N ALA A 88 17.44 -4.02 -40.93
CA ALA A 88 17.24 -2.70 -40.36
C ALA A 88 16.19 -2.76 -39.26
N ILE A 89 16.42 -2.05 -38.16
CA ILE A 89 15.44 -1.95 -37.08
C ILE A 89 14.44 -0.85 -37.44
N ALA A 90 13.20 -1.23 -37.75
CA ALA A 90 12.14 -0.30 -38.12
C ALA A 90 11.81 0.70 -37.00
N ILE A 91 11.83 0.22 -35.74
CA ILE A 91 11.57 1.04 -34.54
C ILE A 91 12.90 1.30 -33.83
N ARG A 92 13.51 2.45 -34.07
CA ARG A 92 14.77 2.85 -33.44
C ARG A 92 14.55 3.15 -31.96
N LEU A 93 15.00 2.28 -31.08
CA LEU A 93 15.07 2.61 -29.66
C LEU A 93 16.18 3.63 -29.43
N LEU A 94 15.78 4.79 -28.92
CA LEU A 94 16.69 5.84 -28.45
C LEU A 94 16.78 5.73 -26.93
N ARG A 95 17.98 5.51 -26.39
CA ARG A 95 18.25 5.54 -24.95
C ARG A 95 19.09 6.77 -24.62
N TYR A 96 18.74 7.43 -23.53
CA TYR A 96 19.47 8.56 -22.98
C TYR A 96 20.24 8.11 -21.74
N GLY A 97 21.56 8.28 -21.75
CA GLY A 97 22.40 8.16 -20.57
C GLY A 97 22.33 9.44 -19.73
N LEU A 98 22.58 9.30 -18.42
CA LEU A 98 22.61 10.43 -17.49
C LEU A 98 23.71 11.45 -17.84
N ASP A 99 24.77 11.01 -18.54
CA ASP A 99 25.89 11.84 -18.98
C ASP A 99 25.62 12.57 -20.32
N GLY A 100 24.38 12.56 -20.80
CA GLY A 100 23.98 13.18 -22.08
C GLY A 100 24.33 12.36 -23.32
N GLU A 101 24.80 11.12 -23.15
CA GLU A 101 25.03 10.17 -24.24
C GLU A 101 23.69 9.64 -24.78
N THR A 102 23.58 9.58 -26.10
CA THR A 102 22.45 8.97 -26.81
C THR A 102 22.88 7.67 -27.45
N THR A 103 22.16 6.59 -27.18
CA THR A 103 22.37 5.28 -27.80
C THR A 103 21.19 4.93 -28.69
N VAL A 104 21.45 4.65 -29.97
CA VAL A 104 20.43 4.36 -30.99
C VAL A 104 20.66 2.99 -31.59
N ALA A 105 19.68 2.10 -31.45
CA ALA A 105 19.65 0.80 -32.11
C ALA A 105 19.42 0.96 -33.63
N VAL A 106 20.33 0.46 -34.46
CA VAL A 106 20.27 0.66 -35.93
C VAL A 106 20.12 -0.62 -36.75
N ARG A 107 20.80 -1.71 -36.38
CA ARG A 107 20.78 -2.97 -37.13
C ARG A 107 20.75 -4.19 -36.21
N ARG A 108 20.14 -5.26 -36.72
CA ARG A 108 20.23 -6.61 -36.14
C ARG A 108 21.02 -7.52 -37.07
N PHE A 109 21.87 -8.36 -36.50
CA PHE A 109 22.66 -9.37 -37.20
C PHE A 109 22.29 -10.74 -36.65
N ALA A 110 22.05 -11.70 -37.54
CA ALA A 110 21.75 -13.08 -37.18
C ALA A 110 23.03 -13.93 -37.22
N ILE A 111 23.67 -14.12 -36.07
CA ILE A 111 24.92 -14.87 -35.95
C ILE A 111 24.61 -16.36 -35.87
N ARG A 112 25.06 -17.13 -36.87
CA ARG A 112 24.80 -18.56 -37.00
C ARG A 112 25.75 -19.44 -36.19
N ALA A 113 26.97 -18.98 -35.95
CA ALA A 113 28.00 -19.73 -35.25
C ALA A 113 28.80 -18.81 -34.32
N PRO A 114 29.22 -19.31 -33.14
CA PRO A 114 30.11 -18.56 -32.26
C PRO A 114 31.48 -18.35 -32.92
N GLY A 115 32.12 -17.22 -32.64
CA GLY A 115 33.47 -16.90 -33.11
C GLY A 115 33.74 -15.41 -33.26
N ARG A 116 34.92 -15.11 -33.82
CA ARG A 116 35.37 -13.74 -34.05
C ARG A 116 34.67 -13.15 -35.27
N HIS A 117 33.98 -12.03 -35.06
CA HIS A 117 33.30 -11.29 -36.11
C HIS A 117 33.94 -9.91 -36.26
N ARG A 118 34.06 -9.42 -37.50
CA ARG A 118 34.66 -8.12 -37.81
C ARG A 118 33.58 -7.15 -38.30
N LEU A 119 33.38 -6.08 -37.56
CA LEU A 119 32.53 -4.98 -37.95
C LEU A 119 33.33 -4.00 -38.82
N GLN A 120 32.84 -3.71 -40.02
CA GLN A 120 33.38 -2.69 -40.90
C GLN A 120 32.39 -1.53 -40.98
N ALA A 121 32.94 -0.31 -40.83
CA ALA A 121 32.22 0.94 -41.04
C ALA A 121 32.83 1.64 -42.25
N SER A 122 31.99 2.09 -43.18
CA SER A 122 32.39 2.86 -44.37
C SER A 122 31.49 4.09 -44.54
N GLY A 123 31.98 5.14 -45.20
CA GLY A 123 31.21 6.37 -45.41
C GLY A 123 31.06 7.28 -44.19
N CYS A 124 31.83 7.04 -43.12
CA CYS A 124 31.97 7.96 -42.00
C CYS A 124 33.08 8.97 -42.31
N ASP A 125 32.85 10.27 -42.06
CA ASP A 125 33.94 11.24 -42.05
C ASP A 125 34.90 10.93 -40.89
N PRO A 126 36.23 11.00 -41.11
CA PRO A 126 37.21 10.83 -40.04
C PRO A 126 37.20 12.07 -39.13
N GLU A 127 36.18 12.23 -38.29
CA GLU A 127 36.22 13.19 -37.19
C GLU A 127 37.30 12.77 -36.16
N PRO A 128 37.95 13.73 -35.48
CA PRO A 128 39.04 13.45 -34.57
C PRO A 128 38.64 12.54 -33.42
N LEU A 129 39.60 11.71 -32.98
CA LEU A 129 39.55 10.71 -31.88
C LEU A 129 39.02 11.22 -30.52
N THR A 130 38.70 12.51 -30.41
CA THR A 130 38.16 13.19 -29.23
C THR A 130 36.63 13.11 -29.13
N ALA A 131 35.93 12.71 -30.20
CA ALA A 131 34.49 12.50 -30.15
C ALA A 131 34.18 11.15 -29.46
N ASN A 132 33.40 11.20 -28.37
CA ASN A 132 32.95 10.02 -27.60
C ASN A 132 31.92 9.15 -28.38
N ASN A 133 32.04 9.10 -29.71
CA ASN A 133 31.17 8.40 -30.64
C ASN A 133 31.70 6.98 -30.85
N ARG A 134 30.90 5.97 -30.51
CA ARG A 134 31.32 4.55 -30.50
C ARG A 134 30.23 3.63 -31.01
N LEU A 135 30.65 2.53 -31.61
CA LEU A 135 29.79 1.44 -32.05
C LEU A 135 29.70 0.43 -30.91
N VAL A 136 28.49 0.09 -30.48
CA VAL A 136 28.26 -0.88 -29.41
C VAL A 136 27.53 -2.09 -29.99
N LEU A 137 28.17 -3.24 -29.96
CA LEU A 137 27.53 -4.52 -30.24
C LEU A 137 26.98 -5.06 -28.93
N ALA A 138 25.68 -5.33 -28.90
CA ALA A 138 25.04 -5.90 -27.72
C ALA A 138 24.06 -7.00 -28.10
N ARG A 139 23.82 -7.97 -27.21
CA ARG A 139 22.70 -8.90 -27.39
C ARG A 139 21.38 -8.16 -27.16
N PRO A 140 20.32 -8.46 -27.95
CA PRO A 140 18.99 -7.95 -27.65
C PRO A 140 18.62 -8.43 -26.24
N GLY A 141 18.30 -7.48 -25.35
CA GLY A 141 17.72 -7.81 -24.06
C GLY A 141 16.44 -8.59 -24.29
N GLY A 142 16.47 -9.90 -24.03
CA GLY A 142 15.36 -10.78 -24.37
C GLY A 142 14.11 -10.52 -23.53
N THR A 143 13.04 -11.23 -23.89
CA THR A 143 11.86 -11.56 -23.08
C THR A 143 12.04 -11.58 -21.54
N PRO A 144 13.17 -12.05 -20.94
CA PRO A 144 13.41 -11.93 -19.50
C PRO A 144 13.38 -10.51 -18.93
N LEU A 145 13.79 -9.48 -19.68
CA LEU A 145 13.80 -8.09 -19.19
C LEU A 145 12.37 -7.53 -19.06
N PHE A 146 11.51 -7.79 -20.04
CA PHE A 146 10.11 -7.35 -20.01
C PHE A 146 9.36 -7.97 -18.82
N LEU A 147 9.50 -9.28 -18.61
CA LEU A 147 8.91 -9.97 -17.47
C LEU A 147 9.47 -9.46 -16.14
N SER A 148 10.77 -9.12 -16.08
CA SER A 148 11.38 -8.57 -14.88
C SER A 148 10.83 -7.17 -14.57
N VAL A 149 10.69 -6.29 -15.57
CA VAL A 149 10.07 -4.96 -15.40
C VAL A 149 8.63 -5.10 -14.93
N LEU A 150 7.84 -5.96 -15.58
CA LEU A 150 6.44 -6.19 -15.19
C LEU A 150 6.35 -6.66 -13.74
N SER A 151 7.21 -7.61 -13.34
CA SER A 151 7.23 -8.11 -11.96
C SER A 151 7.55 -7.03 -10.93
N VAL A 152 8.46 -6.09 -11.24
CA VAL A 152 8.81 -4.96 -10.39
C VAL A 152 7.64 -3.98 -10.27
N VAL A 153 6.99 -3.65 -11.39
CA VAL A 153 5.84 -2.74 -11.41
C VAL A 153 4.68 -3.31 -10.61
N THR A 154 4.36 -4.59 -10.80
CA THR A 154 3.29 -5.26 -10.05
C THR A 154 3.60 -5.30 -8.55
N ALA A 155 4.84 -5.61 -8.15
CA ALA A 155 5.25 -5.62 -6.75
C ALA A 155 5.16 -4.22 -6.11
N ALA A 156 5.57 -3.17 -6.83
CA ALA A 156 5.48 -1.79 -6.36
C ALA A 156 4.03 -1.34 -6.17
N ALA A 157 3.14 -1.66 -7.13
CA ALA A 157 1.72 -1.34 -7.04
C ALA A 157 1.05 -2.05 -5.86
N ALA A 158 1.36 -3.33 -5.63
CA ALA A 158 0.86 -4.10 -4.50
C ALA A 158 1.32 -3.50 -3.14
N LEU A 159 2.59 -3.07 -3.06
CA LEU A 159 3.13 -2.46 -1.86
C LEU A 159 2.47 -1.10 -1.55
N LEU A 160 2.25 -0.26 -2.57
CA LEU A 160 1.53 1.01 -2.42
C LEU A 160 0.07 0.78 -1.99
N ALA A 161 -0.64 -0.15 -2.64
CA ALA A 161 -2.01 -0.50 -2.26
C ALA A 161 -2.09 -1.01 -0.81
N GLY A 162 -1.15 -1.85 -0.38
CA GLY A 162 -1.07 -2.35 0.99
C GLY A 162 -0.81 -1.24 2.02
N LEU A 163 0.04 -0.27 1.68
CA LEU A 163 0.31 0.91 2.51
C LEU A 163 -0.93 1.81 2.64
N VAL A 164 -1.56 2.14 1.52
CA VAL A 164 -2.79 2.96 1.50
C VAL A 164 -3.91 2.28 2.27
N PHE A 165 -4.12 0.98 2.07
CA PHE A 165 -5.15 0.23 2.77
C PHE A 165 -4.87 0.13 4.28
N SER A 166 -3.61 -0.05 4.69
CA SER A 166 -3.22 -0.07 6.10
C SER A 166 -3.38 1.30 6.75
N ALA A 167 -3.03 2.38 6.05
CA ALA A 167 -3.26 3.74 6.53
C ALA A 167 -4.76 4.03 6.66
N LEU A 168 -5.56 3.73 5.63
CA LEU A 168 -7.01 3.88 5.69
C LEU A 168 -7.63 3.03 6.79
N SER A 169 -7.14 1.82 7.06
CA SER A 169 -7.66 0.99 8.15
C SER A 169 -7.26 1.51 9.54
N ALA A 170 -6.02 2.00 9.69
CA ALA A 170 -5.53 2.59 10.94
C ALA A 170 -6.20 3.94 11.26
N PHE A 171 -6.59 4.69 10.23
CA PHE A 171 -7.26 5.99 10.35
C PHE A 171 -8.75 5.94 10.03
N ALA A 172 -9.32 4.77 9.74
CA ALA A 172 -10.75 4.56 9.66
C ALA A 172 -11.31 4.70 11.07
N GLN A 173 -11.54 5.94 11.48
CA GLN A 173 -12.52 6.22 12.51
C GLN A 173 -13.82 5.57 12.03
N PRO A 174 -14.47 4.69 12.82
CA PRO A 174 -15.83 4.31 12.51
C PRO A 174 -16.60 5.62 12.35
N ALA A 175 -17.22 5.83 11.17
CA ALA A 175 -18.01 7.02 10.89
C ALA A 175 -18.79 7.36 12.15
N MET A 176 -18.65 8.59 12.67
CA MET A 176 -19.35 9.03 13.88
C MET A 176 -20.81 8.65 13.74
N ALA A 177 -21.19 7.52 14.34
CA ALA A 177 -22.53 7.01 14.24
C ALA A 177 -23.39 8.09 14.88
N GLY A 178 -24.30 8.65 14.09
CA GLY A 178 -25.12 9.77 14.51
C GLY A 178 -25.72 9.49 15.89
N VAL A 179 -25.67 10.50 16.76
CA VAL A 179 -26.24 10.37 18.09
C VAL A 179 -27.73 10.12 17.94
N SER A 180 -28.22 9.04 18.53
CA SER A 180 -29.61 8.59 18.44
C SER A 180 -30.19 8.34 19.83
N VAL A 181 -31.51 8.47 19.95
CA VAL A 181 -32.26 8.13 21.16
C VAL A 181 -32.97 6.79 20.92
N PRO A 182 -32.59 5.71 21.63
CA PRO A 182 -33.29 4.43 21.52
C PRO A 182 -34.78 4.57 21.87
N ALA A 183 -35.65 4.11 20.97
CA ALA A 183 -37.10 4.19 21.15
C ALA A 183 -37.55 3.45 22.43
N VAL A 184 -38.59 3.96 23.08
CA VAL A 184 -39.22 3.32 24.24
C VAL A 184 -39.69 1.91 23.84
N GLY A 185 -39.36 0.89 24.64
CA GLY A 185 -39.72 -0.51 24.36
C GLY A 185 -38.85 -1.21 23.31
N SER A 186 -37.89 -0.53 22.69
CA SER A 186 -36.99 -1.18 21.73
C SER A 186 -36.05 -2.19 22.41
N PRO A 187 -35.68 -3.30 21.72
CA PRO A 187 -34.72 -4.27 22.26
C PRO A 187 -33.37 -3.65 22.66
N ALA A 188 -32.90 -2.68 21.88
CA ALA A 188 -31.66 -1.95 22.18
C ALA A 188 -31.74 -1.18 23.50
N ARG A 189 -32.85 -0.46 23.73
CA ARG A 189 -33.09 0.23 25.01
C ARG A 189 -33.17 -0.75 26.18
N THR A 190 -33.93 -1.84 26.01
CA THR A 190 -34.07 -2.87 27.04
C THR A 190 -32.71 -3.46 27.41
N ALA A 191 -31.87 -3.81 26.43
CA ALA A 191 -30.54 -4.36 26.67
C ALA A 191 -29.60 -3.40 27.42
N ILE A 192 -29.64 -2.10 27.11
CA ILE A 192 -28.87 -1.08 27.85
C ILE A 192 -29.35 -0.99 29.30
N LEU A 193 -30.66 -0.90 29.52
CA LEU A 193 -31.24 -0.78 30.86
C LEU A 193 -31.06 -2.07 31.68
N ASP A 194 -31.08 -3.25 31.04
CA ASP A 194 -30.78 -4.54 31.66
C ASP A 194 -29.32 -4.59 32.15
N ALA A 195 -28.37 -4.07 31.36
CA ALA A 195 -26.98 -4.00 31.76
C ALA A 195 -26.77 -3.09 32.98
N VAL A 196 -27.45 -1.93 33.02
CA VAL A 196 -27.42 -1.04 34.19
C VAL A 196 -28.06 -1.70 35.42
N ARG A 197 -29.24 -2.34 35.28
CA ARG A 197 -29.88 -3.10 36.36
C ARG A 197 -28.98 -4.20 36.91
N SER A 198 -28.31 -4.94 36.03
CA SER A 198 -27.41 -6.02 36.42
C SER A 198 -26.19 -5.50 37.17
N GLU A 199 -25.63 -4.35 36.79
CA GLU A 199 -24.48 -3.74 37.47
C GLU A 199 -24.86 -3.23 38.87
N LEU A 200 -26.07 -2.67 39.00
CA LEU A 200 -26.65 -2.20 40.26
C LEU A 200 -27.22 -3.34 41.14
N ARG A 201 -27.19 -4.59 40.66
CA ARG A 201 -27.75 -5.77 41.34
C ARG A 201 -29.24 -5.63 41.70
N LEU A 202 -30.00 -4.90 40.88
CA LEU A 202 -31.44 -4.78 41.02
C LEU A 202 -32.14 -6.06 40.56
N ALA A 203 -33.31 -6.35 41.13
CA ALA A 203 -34.08 -7.54 40.81
C ALA A 203 -34.48 -7.58 39.32
N ARG A 204 -34.38 -8.76 38.69
CA ARG A 204 -34.64 -8.96 37.25
C ARG A 204 -36.09 -9.31 36.91
N ASP A 205 -36.91 -9.55 37.93
CA ASP A 205 -38.28 -10.05 37.87
C ASP A 205 -39.33 -8.96 37.61
N GLY A 206 -38.91 -7.75 37.23
CA GLY A 206 -39.82 -6.65 36.94
C GLY A 206 -40.28 -5.85 38.16
N GLY A 207 -39.69 -6.11 39.35
CA GLY A 207 -39.91 -5.32 40.56
C GLY A 207 -39.35 -3.90 40.53
N SER A 208 -38.65 -3.52 39.45
CA SER A 208 -38.02 -2.20 39.29
C SER A 208 -37.94 -1.80 37.81
N ARG A 209 -38.12 -0.50 37.54
CA ARG A 209 -37.93 0.13 36.22
C ARG A 209 -37.10 1.41 36.37
N PHE A 210 -36.72 2.02 35.27
CA PHE A 210 -36.09 3.34 35.28
C PHE A 210 -37.00 4.41 34.67
N LYS A 211 -37.20 5.50 35.41
CA LYS A 211 -37.57 6.79 34.82
C LYS A 211 -36.32 7.39 34.18
N VAL A 212 -36.28 7.36 32.86
CA VAL A 212 -35.11 7.79 32.07
C VAL A 212 -35.13 9.30 31.88
N PHE A 213 -34.10 9.99 32.33
CA PHE A 213 -33.88 11.43 32.07
C PHE A 213 -33.11 11.66 30.78
N HIS A 214 -32.10 10.81 30.55
CA HIS A 214 -31.30 10.87 29.34
C HIS A 214 -30.86 9.47 28.94
N LEU A 215 -31.09 9.12 27.67
CA LEU A 215 -30.54 7.92 27.08
C LEU A 215 -30.22 8.19 25.62
N LYS A 216 -28.94 8.13 25.27
CA LYS A 216 -28.47 8.30 23.89
C LYS A 216 -27.44 7.24 23.56
N THR A 217 -27.37 6.90 22.29
CA THR A 217 -26.40 5.96 21.70
C THR A 217 -25.61 6.65 20.59
N ALA A 218 -24.32 6.33 20.51
CA ALA A 218 -23.42 6.73 19.44
C ALA A 218 -22.48 5.57 19.12
N GLY A 219 -22.81 4.82 18.07
CA GLY A 219 -22.09 3.61 17.70
C GLY A 219 -22.15 2.58 18.82
N ALA A 220 -21.00 2.06 19.22
CA ALA A 220 -20.87 1.09 20.31
C ALA A 220 -20.95 1.72 21.72
N TRP A 221 -21.37 2.99 21.86
CA TRP A 221 -21.45 3.67 23.16
C TRP A 221 -22.87 4.11 23.49
N ALA A 222 -23.21 4.05 24.78
CA ALA A 222 -24.46 4.58 25.31
C ALA A 222 -24.20 5.35 26.60
N TYR A 223 -24.88 6.48 26.78
CA TYR A 223 -24.92 7.19 28.06
C TYR A 223 -26.35 7.18 28.60
N PHE A 224 -26.48 6.82 29.87
CA PHE A 224 -27.75 6.69 30.57
C PHE A 224 -27.74 7.55 31.84
N GLU A 225 -28.86 8.23 32.08
CA GLU A 225 -29.18 8.93 33.32
C GLU A 225 -30.66 8.75 33.65
N GLY A 226 -30.97 8.43 34.90
CA GLY A 226 -32.35 8.22 35.34
C GLY A 226 -32.48 7.81 36.80
N ASN A 227 -33.72 7.73 37.26
CA ASN A 227 -34.07 7.25 38.60
C ASN A 227 -34.73 5.88 38.52
N GLU A 228 -34.50 5.05 39.53
CA GLU A 228 -35.30 3.82 39.71
C GLU A 228 -36.71 4.18 40.18
N ILE A 229 -37.69 3.48 39.60
CA ILE A 229 -39.08 3.47 40.03
C ILE A 229 -39.47 2.04 40.42
N VAL A 230 -40.19 1.91 41.52
CA VAL A 230 -40.67 0.62 42.03
C VAL A 230 -42.19 0.65 42.17
N PRO A 231 -42.88 -0.50 42.00
CA PRO A 231 -44.30 -0.57 42.26
C PRO A 231 -44.55 -0.53 43.77
N VAL A 232 -45.49 0.31 44.21
CA VAL A 232 -45.95 0.35 45.61
C VAL A 232 -47.33 -0.30 45.69
N GLU A 233 -47.65 -0.93 46.84
CA GLU A 233 -48.93 -1.60 47.07
C GLU A 233 -50.11 -0.69 46.67
N GLY A 234 -50.80 -1.03 45.57
CA GLY A 234 -51.84 -0.17 44.97
C GLY A 234 -51.72 0.14 43.47
N ARG A 235 -50.67 -0.33 42.78
CA ARG A 235 -50.39 -0.21 41.31
C ARG A 235 -49.71 1.08 40.85
N GLU A 236 -49.42 2.02 41.73
CA GLU A 236 -48.66 3.23 41.35
C GLU A 236 -47.15 2.95 41.34
N TRP A 237 -46.45 3.54 40.36
CA TRP A 237 -44.99 3.52 40.28
C TRP A 237 -44.45 4.73 41.03
N GLN A 238 -43.63 4.50 42.05
CA GLN A 238 -43.02 5.57 42.83
C GLN A 238 -41.53 5.68 42.52
N GLU A 239 -41.04 6.91 42.34
CA GLU A 239 -39.61 7.21 42.27
C GLU A 239 -38.95 6.94 43.61
N THR A 240 -37.88 6.15 43.54
CA THR A 240 -36.97 5.94 44.66
C THR A 240 -35.97 7.09 44.73
N ASP A 241 -35.17 7.12 45.80
CA ASP A 241 -33.99 7.98 45.90
C ASP A 241 -32.83 7.50 45.02
N LEU A 242 -32.95 6.33 44.36
CA LEU A 242 -31.90 5.76 43.53
C LEU A 242 -31.75 6.52 42.21
N THR A 243 -30.81 7.48 42.16
CA THR A 243 -30.36 8.17 40.94
C THR A 243 -29.17 7.45 40.34
N VAL A 244 -29.11 7.35 39.01
CA VAL A 244 -28.06 6.61 38.30
C VAL A 244 -27.52 7.41 37.11
N LYS A 245 -26.19 7.42 36.94
CA LYS A 245 -25.49 7.85 35.72
C LYS A 245 -24.56 6.73 35.27
N ALA A 246 -24.62 6.34 34.00
CA ALA A 246 -23.80 5.25 33.46
C ALA A 246 -23.31 5.54 32.05
N LEU A 247 -22.04 5.23 31.79
CA LEU A 247 -21.48 5.12 30.45
C LEU A 247 -21.28 3.64 30.13
N LEU A 248 -21.85 3.18 29.03
CA LEU A 248 -21.81 1.80 28.59
C LEU A 248 -21.13 1.69 27.21
N ARG A 249 -20.51 0.53 26.99
CA ARG A 249 -19.96 0.14 25.69
C ARG A 249 -20.50 -1.22 25.27
N GLU A 250 -20.85 -1.36 24.01
CA GLU A 250 -21.20 -2.65 23.40
C GLU A 250 -19.92 -3.43 23.08
N GLU A 251 -19.85 -4.65 23.61
CA GLU A 251 -18.72 -5.56 23.49
C GLU A 251 -19.26 -6.97 23.28
N ASP A 252 -18.87 -7.62 22.17
CA ASP A 252 -19.31 -8.96 21.80
C ASP A 252 -20.85 -9.13 21.82
N GLY A 253 -21.57 -8.10 21.33
CA GLY A 253 -23.03 -8.05 21.29
C GLY A 253 -23.71 -7.85 22.65
N ARG A 254 -22.96 -7.43 23.69
CA ARG A 254 -23.49 -7.17 25.03
C ARG A 254 -23.06 -5.79 25.53
N TRP A 255 -23.99 -5.07 26.15
CA TRP A 255 -23.67 -3.81 26.81
C TRP A 255 -22.93 -4.05 28.13
N ARG A 256 -21.79 -3.38 28.30
CA ARG A 256 -20.95 -3.42 29.50
C ARG A 256 -20.82 -2.02 30.08
N VAL A 257 -20.99 -1.90 31.39
CA VAL A 257 -20.82 -0.63 32.10
C VAL A 257 -19.33 -0.32 32.23
N ARG A 258 -18.92 0.86 31.73
CA ARG A 258 -17.52 1.34 31.77
C ARG A 258 -17.29 2.41 32.83
N ALA A 259 -18.33 3.15 33.18
CA ALA A 259 -18.37 4.02 34.34
C ALA A 259 -19.80 4.04 34.90
N LEU A 260 -19.93 4.02 36.23
CA LEU A 260 -21.21 4.05 36.94
C LEU A 260 -21.10 4.98 38.13
N TRP A 261 -22.16 5.75 38.35
CA TRP A 261 -22.39 6.48 39.57
C TRP A 261 -23.85 6.32 39.97
N SER A 262 -24.10 6.22 41.27
CA SER A 262 -25.46 6.18 41.80
C SER A 262 -25.54 6.80 43.20
N LEU A 263 -26.71 7.29 43.57
CA LEU A 263 -27.07 7.71 44.93
C LEU A 263 -28.38 7.03 45.31
N PRO A 264 -28.59 6.57 46.55
CA PRO A 264 -27.66 6.63 47.68
C PRO A 264 -26.53 5.58 47.63
N GLY A 265 -26.55 4.66 46.66
CA GLY A 265 -25.72 3.44 46.67
C GLY A 265 -24.19 3.58 46.47
N ASN A 266 -23.63 4.77 46.26
CA ASN A 266 -22.22 4.93 45.87
C ASN A 266 -21.44 6.00 46.65
N GLU A 267 -21.61 6.06 47.98
CA GLU A 267 -20.77 6.89 48.86
C GLU A 267 -19.25 6.63 48.70
N ARG A 268 -18.88 5.45 48.18
CA ARG A 268 -17.48 5.03 47.96
C ARG A 268 -16.85 5.59 46.67
N LEU A 269 -17.64 6.06 45.71
CA LEU A 269 -17.17 6.66 44.46
C LEU A 269 -17.83 8.04 44.30
N PRO A 270 -17.22 9.12 44.83
CA PRO A 270 -17.79 10.45 44.75
C PRO A 270 -18.06 10.84 43.30
N LEU A 271 -19.12 11.63 43.06
CA LEU A 271 -19.52 12.08 41.73
C LEU A 271 -18.33 12.63 40.90
N ARG A 272 -17.42 13.37 41.56
CA ARG A 272 -16.18 13.88 40.95
C ARG A 272 -15.30 12.79 40.32
N GLN A 273 -15.25 11.60 40.91
CA GLN A 273 -14.46 10.48 40.36
C GLN A 273 -15.12 9.89 39.12
N PHE A 274 -16.45 9.81 39.10
CA PHE A 274 -17.21 9.44 37.90
C PHE A 274 -16.97 10.47 36.79
N GLU A 275 -17.09 11.76 37.09
CA GLU A 275 -16.85 12.85 36.12
C GLU A 275 -15.43 12.82 35.55
N ARG A 276 -14.42 12.60 36.40
CA ARG A 276 -13.02 12.44 35.97
C ARG A 276 -12.86 11.26 35.02
N ARG A 277 -13.38 10.09 35.41
CA ARG A 277 -13.32 8.87 34.57
C ARG A 277 -14.09 9.04 33.27
N LEU A 278 -15.22 9.75 33.30
CA LEU A 278 -16.00 10.09 32.12
C LEU A 278 -15.21 10.99 31.17
N ALA A 279 -14.54 12.02 31.69
CA ALA A 279 -13.68 12.91 30.90
C ALA A 279 -12.50 12.15 30.24
N GLU A 280 -11.82 11.27 30.99
CA GLU A 280 -10.76 10.41 30.46
C GLU A 280 -11.27 9.51 29.33
N LEU A 281 -12.44 8.88 29.49
CA LEU A 281 -13.04 8.03 28.47
C LEU A 281 -13.49 8.83 27.25
N ARG A 282 -14.06 10.04 27.45
CA ARG A 282 -14.46 10.95 26.37
C ARG A 282 -13.27 11.34 25.50
N LEU A 283 -12.14 11.68 26.11
CA LEU A 283 -10.91 12.03 25.39
C LEU A 283 -10.30 10.81 24.69
N ARG A 284 -10.16 9.69 25.41
CA ARG A 284 -9.54 8.46 24.89
C ARG A 284 -10.28 7.88 23.68
N TRP A 285 -11.60 7.94 23.69
CA TRP A 285 -12.46 7.33 22.66
C TRP A 285 -13.16 8.35 21.78
N GLN A 286 -12.83 9.64 21.91
CA GLN A 286 -13.39 10.74 21.13
C GLN A 286 -14.94 10.70 21.08
N LEU A 287 -15.56 10.51 22.24
CA LEU A 287 -17.02 10.32 22.32
C LEU A 287 -17.77 11.59 21.87
N PRO A 288 -18.81 11.47 21.02
CA PRO A 288 -19.54 12.65 20.54
C PRO A 288 -20.14 13.47 21.68
N ALA A 289 -20.01 14.80 21.61
CA ALA A 289 -20.54 15.69 22.64
C ALA A 289 -22.06 15.51 22.85
N GLY A 290 -22.81 15.30 21.76
CA GLY A 290 -24.26 15.10 21.82
C GLY A 290 -24.72 13.83 22.53
N LEU A 291 -23.82 12.88 22.83
CA LEU A 291 -24.11 11.68 23.62
C LEU A 291 -24.47 12.03 25.07
N PHE A 292 -23.93 13.13 25.58
CA PHE A 292 -24.10 13.59 26.96
C PHE A 292 -25.20 14.66 27.04
N PRO A 293 -25.80 14.88 28.23
CA PRO A 293 -26.70 16.01 28.47
C PRO A 293 -25.99 17.36 28.31
#